data_AF-A0A832K4I5-F1
#
_entry.id   AF-A0A832K4I5-F1
#
_cell.length_a   1.000
_cell.length_b   1.000
_cell.length_c   1.000
_cell.angle_alpha   90.00
_cell.angle_beta   90.00
_cell.angle_gamma   90.00
#
_symmetry.space_group_name_H-M   'P 1'
#
loop_
_entity.id
_entity.type
_entity.pdbx_description
1 polymer ?
#
loop_
_entity_poly.entity_id
_entity_poly.type
_entity_poly.pdbx_seq_one_letter_code
_entity_poly.pdbx_strand_id
1 'polypeptide(L)' 'MQNRCGVLIGQDYPAPLVDFAHAARHARAQVADCYRSEQARAESQRVYAALGSRDKKRRRQPRPAAKAARRDSHQQLDLF' A
#
# COMPACT_ATOMS: atom_id res chain seq x y z
N MET A 1 -19.92 11.39 22.61
CA MET A 1 -18.76 12.16 22.12
C MET A 1 -19.20 13.33 21.23
N GLN A 2 -19.88 13.10 20.10
CA GLN A 2 -20.32 14.19 19.19
C GLN A 2 -21.17 15.28 19.88
N ASN A 3 -22.20 14.89 20.66
CA ASN A 3 -23.03 15.84 21.41
C ASN A 3 -22.28 16.65 22.48
N ARG A 4 -21.15 16.13 23.00
CA ARG A 4 -20.31 16.87 23.98
C ARG A 4 -19.43 17.90 23.28
N CYS A 5 -19.02 17.63 22.06
CA CYS A 5 -18.21 18.52 21.22
C CYS A 5 -19.07 19.52 20.41
N GLY A 6 -20.40 19.35 20.41
CA GLY A 6 -21.33 20.23 19.72
C GLY A 6 -21.27 20.13 18.19
N VAL A 7 -20.68 19.08 17.64
CA VAL A 7 -20.53 18.86 16.19
C VAL A 7 -21.10 17.50 15.83
N LEU A 8 -22.11 17.49 14.96
CA LEU A 8 -22.76 16.30 14.44
C LEU A 8 -22.21 15.96 13.05
N ILE A 9 -21.60 14.78 12.92
CA ILE A 9 -21.14 14.26 11.64
C ILE A 9 -22.36 13.92 10.78
N GLY A 10 -22.36 14.38 9.53
CA GLY A 10 -23.49 14.32 8.60
C GLY A 10 -24.35 15.59 8.56
N GLN A 11 -24.20 16.51 9.53
CA GLN A 11 -24.97 17.77 9.60
C GLN A 11 -24.06 18.99 9.66
N ASP A 12 -23.31 19.14 10.75
CA ASP A 12 -22.42 20.30 10.97
C ASP A 12 -21.06 20.10 10.28
N TYR A 13 -20.68 18.84 10.12
CA TYR A 13 -19.52 18.42 9.34
C TYR A 13 -19.92 17.23 8.47
N PRO A 14 -19.47 17.13 7.21
CA PRO A 14 -19.89 16.04 6.33
C PRO A 14 -19.49 14.67 6.88
N ALA A 15 -20.36 13.68 6.65
CA ALA A 15 -20.00 12.29 6.85
C ALA A 15 -18.85 11.90 5.90
N PRO A 16 -18.01 10.91 6.27
CA PRO A 16 -16.97 10.41 5.38
C PRO A 16 -17.55 10.04 4.01
N LEU A 17 -17.01 10.68 2.97
CA LEU A 17 -17.49 10.52 1.60
C LEU A 17 -17.31 9.09 1.08
N VAL A 18 -16.34 8.37 1.63
CA VAL A 18 -15.93 7.06 1.17
C VAL A 18 -15.65 6.17 2.38
N ASP A 19 -16.08 4.90 2.29
CA ASP A 19 -15.57 3.86 3.18
C ASP A 19 -14.09 3.58 2.83
N PHE A 20 -13.20 4.10 3.66
CA PHE A 20 -11.76 3.97 3.49
C PHE A 20 -11.28 2.52 3.45
N ALA A 21 -11.90 1.60 4.20
CA ALA A 21 -11.50 0.20 4.21
C ALA A 21 -11.84 -0.46 2.87
N HIS A 22 -13.05 -0.21 2.37
CA HIS A 22 -13.47 -0.69 1.07
C HIS A 22 -12.62 -0.09 -0.06
N ALA A 23 -12.40 1.23 -0.04
CA ALA A 23 -11.62 1.93 -1.07
C ALA A 23 -10.17 1.45 -1.13
N ALA A 24 -9.53 1.23 0.02
CA ALA A 24 -8.17 0.69 0.07
C ALA A 24 -8.09 -0.71 -0.54
N ARG A 25 -9.05 -1.58 -0.22
CA ARG A 25 -9.14 -2.93 -0.80
C ARG A 25 -9.32 -2.88 -2.32
N HIS A 26 -10.23 -2.03 -2.79
CA HIS A 26 -10.51 -1.85 -4.20
C HIS A 26 -9.29 -1.32 -4.98
N ALA A 27 -8.58 -0.32 -4.43
CA ALA A 27 -7.36 0.22 -5.03
C ALA A 27 -6.26 -0.85 -5.17
N ARG A 28 -6.04 -1.67 -4.14
CA ARG A 28 -5.07 -2.77 -4.18
C ARG A 28 -5.42 -3.81 -5.25
N ALA A 29 -6.70 -4.15 -5.37
CA ALA A 29 -7.17 -5.08 -6.39
C ALA A 29 -6.88 -4.55 -7.81
N GLN A 30 -7.23 -3.29 -8.08
CA GLN A 30 -6.96 -2.65 -9.38
C GLN A 30 -5.47 -2.65 -9.73
N VAL A 31 -4.60 -2.28 -8.78
CA VAL A 31 -3.16 -2.29 -9.01
C VAL A 31 -2.67 -3.71 -9.33
N ALA A 32 -3.15 -4.71 -8.58
CA ALA A 32 -2.82 -6.11 -8.85
C ALA A 32 -3.32 -6.58 -10.23
N ASP A 33 -4.47 -6.10 -10.69
CA ASP A 33 -4.99 -6.41 -12.02
C ASP A 33 -4.15 -5.77 -13.12
N CYS A 34 -3.75 -4.50 -12.95
CA CYS A 34 -2.82 -3.83 -13.85
C CYS A 34 -1.50 -4.62 -14.00
N TYR A 35 -0.93 -5.10 -12.89
CA TYR A 35 0.28 -5.93 -12.92
C TYR A 35 0.07 -7.30 -13.57
N ARG A 36 -1.15 -7.86 -13.50
CA ARG A 36 -1.50 -9.14 -14.13
C ARG A 36 -1.79 -9.02 -15.63
N SER A 37 -1.86 -7.81 -16.17
CA SER A 37 -2.11 -7.58 -17.58
C SER A 37 -0.98 -8.12 -18.46
N GLU A 38 -1.34 -8.58 -19.66
CA GLU A 38 -0.37 -9.02 -20.67
C GLU A 38 0.55 -7.88 -21.13
N GLN A 39 0.05 -6.65 -21.12
CA GLN A 39 0.84 -5.46 -21.44
C GLN A 39 1.98 -5.26 -20.45
N ALA A 40 1.71 -5.37 -19.14
CA ALA A 40 2.73 -5.26 -18.10
C ALA A 40 3.79 -6.37 -18.23
N ARG A 41 3.36 -7.60 -18.56
CA ARG A 41 4.27 -8.73 -18.81
C ARG A 41 5.17 -8.48 -20.02
N ALA A 42 4.59 -8.10 -21.15
CA ALA A 42 5.32 -7.85 -22.39
C ALA A 42 6.35 -6.74 -22.21
N GLU A 43 5.98 -5.65 -21.54
CA GLU A 43 6.89 -4.54 -21.27
C GLU A 43 8.03 -4.95 -20.32
N SER A 44 7.71 -5.71 -19.27
CA SER A 44 8.72 -6.26 -18.37
C SER A 44 9.74 -7.14 -19.12
N GLN A 45 9.29 -7.98 -20.04
CA GLN A 45 10.17 -8.81 -20.88
C GLN A 45 11.04 -7.97 -21.80
N ARG A 46 10.49 -6.93 -22.43
CA ARG A 46 11.27 -6.01 -23.28
C ARG A 46 12.38 -5.32 -22.49
N VAL A 47 12.03 -4.75 -21.33
CA VAL A 47 12.99 -4.11 -20.43
C VAL A 47 14.06 -5.09 -19.99
N TYR A 48 13.67 -6.32 -19.62
CA TYR A 48 14.61 -7.37 -19.25
C TYR A 48 15.53 -7.78 -20.40
N ALA A 49 15.02 -7.93 -21.62
CA ALA A 49 15.86 -8.25 -22.79
C ALA A 49 16.86 -7.12 -23.09
N ALA A 50 16.43 -5.85 -22.98
CA ALA A 50 17.28 -4.69 -23.23
C ALA A 50 18.34 -4.45 -22.14
N LEU A 51 17.99 -4.66 -20.87
CA LEU A 51 18.81 -4.26 -19.72
C LEU A 51 19.34 -5.42 -18.88
N GLY A 52 18.84 -6.65 -19.07
CA GLY A 52 19.13 -7.81 -18.23
C GLY A 52 20.59 -8.25 -18.23
N SER A 53 21.37 -7.86 -19.24
CA SER A 53 22.82 -8.09 -19.29
C SER A 53 23.61 -7.26 -18.27
N ARG A 54 23.03 -6.18 -17.73
CA ARG A 54 23.62 -5.39 -16.64
C ARG A 54 23.63 -6.14 -15.30
N ASP A 55 22.87 -7.23 -15.17
CA ASP A 55 22.78 -8.03 -13.94
C ASP A 55 23.70 -9.27 -13.98
N LYS A 56 24.91 -9.12 -14.53
CA LYS A 56 25.95 -10.15 -14.43
C LYS A 56 26.58 -10.11 -13.04
N LYS A 57 26.08 -10.98 -12.16
CA LYS A 57 26.73 -11.41 -10.90
C LYS A 57 26.97 -10.31 -9.86
N ARG A 58 25.91 -9.70 -9.34
CA ARG A 58 25.93 -9.40 -7.89
C ARG A 58 25.36 -10.61 -7.17
N ARG A 59 26.24 -11.52 -6.74
CA ARG A 59 25.90 -12.64 -5.86
C ARG A 59 25.15 -12.04 -4.67
N ARG A 60 23.81 -12.16 -4.66
CA ARG A 60 22.97 -11.64 -3.58
C ARG A 60 23.45 -12.34 -2.32
N GLN A 61 24.25 -11.66 -1.50
CA GLN A 61 24.58 -12.20 -0.19
C GLN A 61 23.26 -12.39 0.54
N PRO A 62 23.04 -13.54 1.20
CA PRO A 62 21.82 -13.76 1.95
C PRO A 62 21.67 -12.62 2.95
N ARG A 63 20.62 -11.82 2.78
CA ARG A 63 20.28 -10.74 3.69
C ARG A 63 20.07 -11.40 5.06
N PRO A 64 20.79 -11.00 6.13
CA PRO A 64 20.59 -11.61 7.44
C PRO A 64 19.10 -11.47 7.79
N ALA A 65 18.51 -12.57 8.27
CA ALA A 65 17.10 -12.62 8.63
C ALA A 65 16.79 -11.41 9.52
N ALA A 66 15.97 -10.49 9.02
CA ALA A 66 15.52 -9.36 9.81
C ALA A 66 14.82 -9.97 11.03
N LYS A 67 15.41 -9.75 12.21
CA LYS A 67 14.88 -10.24 13.48
C LYS A 67 13.39 -9.87 13.55
N ALA A 68 12.62 -10.85 13.99
CA ALA A 68 11.17 -10.83 14.12
C ALA A 68 10.63 -9.47 14.57
N ALA A 69 9.65 -8.99 13.80
CA ALA A 69 8.53 -8.17 14.23
C ALA A 69 8.76 -7.29 15.47
N ARG A 70 9.22 -6.06 15.25
CA ARG A 70 8.66 -4.97 16.04
C ARG A 70 7.29 -4.69 15.45
N ARG A 71 6.25 -5.24 16.08
CA ARG A 71 4.95 -4.56 16.10
C ARG A 71 5.20 -3.27 16.86
N ASP A 72 5.62 -2.22 16.14
CA ASP A 72 5.29 -0.88 16.59
C ASP A 72 3.79 -0.76 16.37
N SER A 73 3.04 -1.16 17.39
CA SER A 73 1.72 -0.64 17.63
C SER A 73 1.91 0.86 17.68
N HIS A 74 1.82 1.51 16.51
CA HIS A 74 1.50 2.92 16.47
C HIS A 74 0.12 2.98 17.13
N GLN A 75 0.13 3.22 18.44
CA GLN A 75 -0.84 4.10 19.10
C GLN A 75 -0.75 5.45 18.37
N GLN A 76 -1.18 5.48 17.11
CA GLN A 76 -1.88 6.64 16.62
C GLN A 76 -3.09 6.73 17.53
N LEU A 77 -3.20 7.86 18.23
CA LEU A 77 -4.24 8.23 19.20
C LEU A 77 -3.91 7.99 20.68
N ASP A 78 -2.75 8.46 21.13
CA ASP A 78 -2.72 9.29 22.34
C ASP A 78 -2.56 10.76 21.89
N LEU A 79 -3.66 11.33 21.38
CA LEU A 79 -3.80 12.78 21.35
C LEU A 79 -5.09 13.08 22.11
N PHE A 80 -4.89 13.57 23.33
CA PHE A 80 -5.81 13.83 24.44
C PHE A 80 -6.10 12.65 25.38
#